data_AF-A0A7S3GYY7-F1
#
_entry.id   AF-A0A7S3GYY7-F1
#
_cell.length_a   1.000
_cell.length_b   1.000
_cell.length_c   1.000
_cell.angle_alpha   90.00
_cell.angle_beta   90.00
_cell.angle_gamma   90.00
#
_symmetry.space_group_name_H-M   'P 1'
#
loop_
_entity.id
_entity.type
_entity.pdbx_description
1 polymer ?
#
loop_
_entity_poly.entity_id
_entity_poly.type
_entity_poly.pdbx_seq_one_letter_code
_entity_poly.pdbx_strand_id
1 'polypeptide(L)'
;GGMKIKALGGGRGSFLLEMNGQKLLFDPVLTDCKELRPENVHKEIDFVFLTSDREEFFHEPTIARMNLAKTNFVVTAKVAEKLSRQMAMKMEVLNPGPDAAIQIV
;
A
#
# COMPACT_ATOMS: atom_id res chain seq x y z
N GLY A 1 -9.99 -15.23 -17.18
CA GLY A 1 -9.33 -15.01 -15.88
C GLY A 1 -10.41 -14.72 -14.86
N GLY A 2 -10.36 -15.36 -13.69
CA GLY A 2 -11.32 -15.09 -12.62
C GLY A 2 -10.88 -13.88 -11.79
N MET A 3 -11.84 -13.17 -11.23
CA MET A 3 -11.61 -12.16 -10.19
C MET A 3 -11.70 -12.85 -8.83
N LYS A 4 -10.71 -12.66 -7.96
CA LYS A 4 -10.75 -13.12 -6.57
C LYS A 4 -10.58 -11.93 -5.64
N ILE A 5 -11.45 -11.85 -4.64
CA ILE A 5 -11.38 -10.83 -3.59
C ILE A 5 -11.18 -11.55 -2.27
N LYS A 6 -10.20 -11.10 -1.49
CA LYS A 6 -9.91 -11.63 -0.16
C LYS A 6 -9.84 -10.48 0.85
N ALA A 7 -10.79 -10.45 1.78
CA ALA A 7 -10.70 -9.57 2.93
C ALA A 7 -9.50 -9.97 3.80
N LEU A 8 -8.72 -8.98 4.26
CA LEU A 8 -7.53 -9.20 5.08
C LEU A 8 -7.82 -9.14 6.59
N GLY A 9 -9.04 -8.78 6.97
CA GLY A 9 -9.54 -8.84 8.34
C GLY A 9 -9.03 -7.74 9.28
N GLY A 10 -7.97 -7.02 8.94
CA GLY A 10 -7.37 -6.00 9.81
C GLY A 10 -8.09 -4.66 9.85
N GLY A 11 -8.97 -4.34 8.90
CA GLY A 11 -9.60 -3.02 8.83
C GLY A 11 -10.64 -2.89 7.72
N ARG A 12 -11.39 -1.78 7.77
CA ARG A 12 -12.44 -1.48 6.79
C ARG A 12 -11.81 -1.16 5.44
N GLY A 13 -12.30 -1.79 4.37
CA GLY A 13 -11.73 -1.59 3.03
C GLY A 13 -10.39 -2.31 2.79
N SER A 14 -9.85 -3.04 3.77
CA SER A 14 -8.61 -3.80 3.62
C SER A 14 -8.85 -5.13 2.92
N PHE A 15 -8.49 -5.22 1.64
CA PHE A 15 -8.62 -6.45 0.85
C PHE A 15 -7.56 -6.59 -0.23
N LEU A 16 -7.30 -7.84 -0.62
CA LEU A 16 -6.52 -8.21 -1.79
C LEU A 16 -7.47 -8.55 -2.94
N LEU A 17 -7.25 -7.92 -4.10
CA LEU A 17 -7.92 -8.21 -5.35
C LEU A 17 -6.91 -8.85 -6.31
N GLU A 18 -7.19 -10.08 -6.76
CA GLU A 18 -6.44 -10.76 -7.81
C GLU A 18 -7.30 -10.79 -9.08
N MET A 19 -6.82 -10.16 -10.15
CA MET A 19 -7.53 -10.10 -11.43
C MET A 19 -6.52 -10.12 -12.59
N ASN A 20 -6.73 -11.01 -13.56
CA ASN A 20 -5.89 -11.15 -14.75
C ASN A 20 -4.37 -11.32 -14.42
N GLY A 21 -4.07 -12.02 -13.33
CA GLY A 21 -2.69 -12.26 -12.87
C GLY A 21 -2.07 -11.11 -12.08
N GLN A 22 -2.75 -9.97 -11.96
CA GLN A 22 -2.33 -8.85 -11.12
C GLN A 22 -2.90 -8.97 -9.70
N LYS A 23 -2.12 -8.53 -8.72
CA LYS A 23 -2.45 -8.46 -7.30
C LYS A 23 -2.48 -7.01 -6.84
N LEU A 24 -3.67 -6.56 -6.47
CA LEU A 24 -3.96 -5.19 -6.05
C LEU A 24 -4.36 -5.21 -4.58
N LEU A 25 -3.68 -4.41 -3.75
CA LEU A 25 -3.93 -4.32 -2.32
C LEU A 25 -4.63 -3.01 -2.01
N PHE A 26 -5.81 -3.06 -1.42
CA PHE A 26 -6.60 -1.88 -1.08
C PHE A 26 -6.52 -1.60 0.42
N ASP A 27 -6.33 -0.32 0.77
CA ASP A 27 -6.38 0.25 2.13
C ASP A 27 -5.80 -0.69 3.21
N PRO A 28 -4.51 -1.07 3.09
CA PRO A 28 -3.98 -2.22 3.79
C PRO A 28 -3.90 -1.98 5.29
N VAL A 29 -4.58 -2.88 6.01
CA VAL A 29 -4.37 -3.10 7.45
C VAL A 29 -3.85 -4.51 7.66
N LEU A 30 -2.56 -4.61 7.94
CA LEU A 30 -1.80 -5.88 7.95
C LEU A 30 -1.27 -6.26 9.34
N THR A 31 -1.79 -5.67 10.42
CA THR A 31 -1.39 -6.00 11.80
C THR A 31 -1.62 -7.47 12.12
N ASP A 32 -2.76 -8.01 11.68
CA ASP A 32 -3.19 -9.38 11.97
C ASP A 32 -3.10 -10.30 10.74
N CYS A 33 -2.57 -9.78 9.61
CA CYS A 33 -2.42 -10.55 8.39
C CYS A 33 -1.17 -11.45 8.48
N LYS A 34 -1.39 -12.77 8.59
CA LYS A 34 -0.28 -13.75 8.65
C LYS A 34 0.36 -14.03 7.30
N GLU A 35 -0.35 -13.76 6.21
CA GLU A 35 0.04 -14.16 4.86
C GLU A 35 0.89 -13.09 4.15
N LEU A 36 0.67 -11.82 4.48
CA LEU A 36 1.37 -10.70 3.86
C LEU A 36 1.92 -9.77 4.94
N ARG A 37 3.24 -9.68 5.01
CA ARG A 37 3.90 -8.75 5.92
C ARG A 37 4.09 -7.39 5.24
N PRO A 38 3.89 -6.25 5.95
CA PRO A 38 4.10 -4.92 5.39
C PRO A 38 5.44 -4.74 4.65
N GLU A 39 6.52 -5.27 5.22
CA GLU A 39 7.86 -5.17 4.65
C GLU A 39 8.04 -5.89 3.30
N ASN A 40 7.16 -6.85 2.97
CA ASN A 40 7.25 -7.66 1.75
C ASN A 40 6.22 -7.26 0.67
N VAL A 41 5.37 -6.26 0.91
CA VAL A 41 4.31 -5.85 -0.03
C VAL A 41 4.85 -5.64 -1.45
N HIS A 42 5.94 -4.88 -1.59
CA HIS A 42 6.61 -4.61 -2.88
C HIS A 42 7.10 -5.85 -3.67
N LYS A 43 7.17 -7.04 -3.04
CA LYS A 43 7.60 -8.28 -3.69
C LYS A 43 6.43 -9.11 -4.22
N GLU A 44 5.25 -8.91 -3.63
CA GLU A 44 4.09 -9.79 -3.80
C GLU A 44 2.89 -9.09 -4.42
N ILE A 45 2.85 -7.77 -4.34
CA ILE A 45 1.73 -6.92 -4.75
C ILE A 45 2.21 -5.97 -5.86
N ASP A 46 1.43 -5.90 -6.93
CA ASP A 46 1.75 -5.04 -8.06
C ASP A 46 1.44 -3.57 -7.76
N PHE A 47 0.27 -3.31 -7.14
CA PHE A 47 -0.17 -1.97 -6.77
C PHE A 47 -0.87 -1.93 -5.41
N VAL A 48 -0.62 -0.85 -4.66
CA VAL A 48 -1.31 -0.54 -3.42
C VAL A 48 -2.21 0.68 -3.64
N PHE A 49 -3.50 0.49 -3.43
CA PHE A 49 -4.50 1.54 -3.49
C PHE A 49 -4.73 2.11 -2.09
N LEU A 50 -4.59 3.42 -1.96
CA LEU A 50 -4.96 4.16 -0.75
C LEU A 50 -6.05 5.18 -1.11
N THR A 51 -7.28 4.86 -0.72
CA THR A 51 -8.48 5.54 -1.24
C THR A 51 -8.81 6.82 -0.48
N SER A 52 -8.40 6.94 0.78
CA SER A 52 -8.68 8.08 1.64
C SER A 52 -7.58 8.31 2.68
N ASP A 53 -7.45 9.54 3.17
CA ASP A 53 -6.52 9.91 4.25
C ASP A 53 -7.12 9.72 5.65
N ARG A 54 -8.40 9.32 5.71
CA ARG A 54 -9.09 8.95 6.95
C ARG A 54 -8.44 7.74 7.58
N GLU A 55 -8.34 7.74 8.91
CA GLU A 55 -7.68 6.70 9.70
C GLU A 55 -8.21 5.28 9.41
N GLU A 56 -9.50 5.14 9.10
CA GLU A 56 -10.11 3.84 8.78
C GLU A 56 -9.63 3.23 7.44
N PHE A 57 -9.02 4.03 6.56
CA PHE A 57 -8.50 3.62 5.24
C PHE A 57 -7.00 3.88 5.06
N PHE A 58 -6.40 4.71 5.93
CA PHE A 58 -4.96 5.00 5.95
C PHE A 58 -4.36 4.52 7.27
N HIS A 59 -3.97 3.25 7.32
CA HIS A 59 -3.44 2.66 8.53
C HIS A 59 -1.93 2.90 8.68
N GLU A 60 -1.58 3.98 9.39
CA GLU A 60 -0.20 4.44 9.54
C GLU A 60 0.79 3.35 10.01
N PRO A 61 0.48 2.48 11.00
CA PRO A 61 1.41 1.44 11.43
C PRO A 61 1.76 0.44 10.33
N THR A 62 0.83 0.16 9.40
CA THR A 62 1.09 -0.70 8.24
C THR A 62 1.97 0.03 7.23
N ILE A 63 1.60 1.25 6.83
CA ILE A 63 2.35 2.06 5.85
C ILE A 63 3.77 2.35 6.36
N ALA A 64 3.93 2.64 7.66
CA ALA A 64 5.21 2.90 8.30
C ALA A 64 6.18 1.70 8.24
N ARG A 65 5.70 0.47 8.05
CA ARG A 65 6.54 -0.72 7.91
C ARG A 65 6.79 -1.15 6.47
N MET A 66 6.06 -0.58 5.52
CA MET A 66 6.23 -0.86 4.10
C MET A 66 7.51 -0.24 3.54
N ASN A 67 8.08 -0.88 2.53
CA ASN A 67 9.13 -0.30 1.71
C ASN A 67 8.51 0.71 0.72
N LEU A 68 8.32 1.94 1.18
CA LEU A 68 7.67 2.99 0.40
C LEU A 68 8.41 3.29 -0.91
N ALA A 69 9.74 3.18 -0.92
CA ALA A 69 10.59 3.43 -2.08
C ALA A 69 10.62 2.30 -3.12
N LYS A 70 9.88 1.20 -2.91
CA LYS A 70 9.74 0.10 -3.87
C LYS A 70 8.28 -0.30 -4.15
N THR A 71 7.33 0.33 -3.46
CA THR A 71 5.92 -0.02 -3.60
C THR A 71 5.27 0.92 -4.61
N ASN A 72 4.53 0.37 -5.57
CA ASN A 72 3.74 1.18 -6.50
C ASN A 72 2.42 1.55 -5.83
N PHE A 73 2.16 2.85 -5.72
CA PHE A 73 0.96 3.37 -5.08
C PHE A 73 0.02 4.01 -6.08
N VAL A 74 -1.28 3.74 -5.94
CA VAL A 74 -2.36 4.46 -6.62
C VAL A 74 -3.19 5.16 -5.55
N VAL A 75 -3.20 6.48 -5.57
CA VAL A 75 -3.69 7.28 -4.43
C VAL A 75 -4.46 8.49 -4.89
N THR A 76 -5.35 9.00 -4.04
CA THR A 76 -5.94 10.32 -4.27
C THR A 76 -4.93 11.43 -3.97
N ALA A 77 -5.13 12.64 -4.52
CA ALA A 77 -4.21 13.77 -4.32
C ALA A 77 -3.92 14.08 -2.84
N LYS A 78 -4.94 14.00 -1.97
CA LYS A 78 -4.78 14.26 -0.53
C LYS A 78 -3.96 13.17 0.17
N VAL A 79 -4.13 11.92 -0.26
CA VAL A 79 -3.34 10.80 0.25
C VAL A 79 -1.90 10.87 -0.25
N ALA A 80 -1.69 11.27 -1.51
CA ALA A 80 -0.37 11.50 -2.07
C ALA A 80 0.43 12.48 -1.20
N GLU A 81 -0.17 13.62 -0.82
CA GLU A 81 0.48 14.61 0.04
C GLU A 81 0.90 14.01 1.39
N LYS A 82 0.00 13.26 2.04
CA LYS A 82 0.30 12.58 3.32
C LYS A 82 1.40 11.53 3.17
N LEU A 83 1.35 10.71 2.11
CA LEU A 83 2.33 9.67 1.82
C LEU A 83 3.70 10.27 1.49
N SER A 84 3.76 11.33 0.70
CA SER A 84 5.00 12.03 0.35
C SER A 84 5.69 12.63 1.58
N ARG A 85 4.94 13.17 2.55
CA ARG A 85 5.52 13.62 3.83
C ARG A 85 6.16 12.46 4.61
N GLN A 86 5.52 11.29 4.64
CA GLN A 86 6.08 10.09 5.27
C GLN A 86 7.30 9.54 4.53
N MET A 87 7.31 9.62 3.20
CA MET A 87 8.48 9.27 2.39
C MET A 87 9.65 10.22 2.64
N ALA A 88 9.42 11.54 2.66
CA ALA A 88 10.46 12.53 2.93
C ALA A 88 11.14 12.29 4.29
N MET A 89 10.34 12.03 5.34
CA MET A 89 10.86 11.68 6.67
C MET A 89 11.70 10.39 6.68
N LYS A 90 11.48 9.47 5.75
CA LYS A 90 12.27 8.22 5.62
C LYS A 90 13.43 8.32 4.63
N MET A 91 13.37 9.25 3.68
CA MET A 91 14.40 9.47 2.67
C MET A 91 15.64 10.18 3.20
N GLU A 92 15.60 10.79 4.39
CA GLU A 92 16.82 11.17 5.13
C GLU A 92 17.73 9.96 5.44
N VAL A 93 17.28 8.72 5.19
CA VAL A 93 18.01 7.48 5.53
C VAL A 93 18.25 6.55 4.33
N LEU A 94 17.62 6.75 3.17
CA LEU A 94 17.70 5.78 2.05
C LEU A 94 17.64 6.41 0.65
N ASN A 95 18.59 6.00 -0.21
CA ASN A 95 18.57 6.25 -1.66
C ASN A 95 17.26 5.69 -2.27
N PRO A 96 16.45 6.49 -2.98
CA PRO A 96 15.28 5.98 -3.67
C PRO A 96 15.71 5.05 -4.81
N GLY A 97 15.13 3.85 -4.87
CA GLY A 97 15.32 2.94 -6.00
C GLY A 97 14.56 3.41 -7.23
N PRO A 98 14.98 3.03 -8.45
CA PRO A 98 14.38 3.48 -9.71
C PRO A 98 12.95 2.97 -9.98
N ASP A 99 12.41 2.08 -9.14
CA ASP A 99 11.20 1.30 -9.47
C ASP A 99 9.92 1.73 -8.72
N ALA A 100 9.96 2.71 -7.81
CA ALA A 100 8.74 3.17 -7.14
C ALA A 100 8.03 4.28 -7.91
N ALA A 101 6.74 4.07 -8.19
CA ALA A 101 5.85 5.05 -8.77
C ALA A 101 4.67 5.39 -7.83
N ILE A 102 4.35 6.68 -7.73
CA ILE A 102 3.08 7.16 -7.17
C ILE A 102 2.22 7.65 -8.33
N GLN A 103 1.08 7.01 -8.54
CA GLN A 103 0.08 7.45 -9.49
C GLN A 103 -1.07 8.14 -8.73
N ILE A 104 -1.36 9.39 -9.11
CA ILE A 104 -2.47 10.15 -8.56
C ILE A 104 -3.70 9.94 -9.43
N VAL A 105 -4.83 9.57 -8.83
CA VAL A 105 -6.13 9.35 -9.49
C VAL A 105 -7.25 10.16 -8.84
#